data_AF-A0AB39RY93-F1
#
_entry.id   AF-A0AB39RY93-F1
#
_cell.length_a   1.000
_cell.length_b   1.000
_cell.length_c   1.000
_cell.angle_alpha   90.00
_cell.angle_beta   90.00
_cell.angle_gamma   90.00
#
_symmetry.space_group_name_H-M   'P 1'
#
loop_
_entity.id
_entity.type
_entity.pdbx_description
1 polymer ?
#
loop_
_entity_poly.entity_id
_entity_poly.type
_entity_poly.pdbx_seq_one_letter_code
_entity_poly.pdbx_strand_id
1 'polypeptide(L)'
;MGAVDPAGAALLVHNRLSVAVLAGSPVMIVAMFAVLFRAGAFDRAAPDPGSTAMIMFWIAFGAFFFGLTYGLLQICTELPVLRREWLAGLRIGPYVASKLTTMLPVLAVADALLLVVLRALDRLPSAGWGTYGSLFVSSVLASAAALALGLLASAAVSEPGQATLMLPLLCFPQVLFSGAFVPVPRMTGAGAAISWAMTNRWAFEALGSGVGLESLWRGGGSPLGPPLLDSYGDSFGHPASRGWVILTAFALVFMAVTWVVLVRKCREGTVRSREGR
;
A
#
# COMPACT_ATOMS: atom_id res chain seq x y z
N MET A 1 31.39 -2.35 0.92
CA MET A 1 30.70 -3.63 1.15
C MET A 1 30.20 -3.60 2.59
N GLY A 2 29.06 -2.94 2.81
CA GLY A 2 28.53 -2.66 4.15
C GLY A 2 27.76 -3.88 4.65
N ALA A 3 28.25 -4.49 5.71
CA ALA A 3 27.58 -5.58 6.40
C ALA A 3 26.20 -5.09 6.85
N VAL A 4 25.16 -5.70 6.28
CA VAL A 4 23.79 -5.60 6.76
C VAL A 4 23.80 -6.17 8.18
N ASP A 5 23.54 -5.31 9.17
CA ASP A 5 23.55 -5.69 10.58
C ASP A 5 22.46 -6.75 10.85
N PRO A 6 22.83 -8.02 11.13
CA PRO A 6 21.89 -9.13 11.26
C PRO A 6 21.01 -9.02 12.53
N ALA A 7 21.32 -8.09 13.44
CA ALA A 7 20.59 -7.90 14.68
C ALA A 7 19.16 -7.37 14.47
N GLY A 8 18.92 -6.52 13.45
CA GLY A 8 17.60 -5.96 13.17
C GLY A 8 16.60 -7.01 12.65
N ALA A 9 17.08 -7.97 11.85
CA ALA A 9 16.27 -9.08 11.35
C ALA A 9 16.00 -10.13 12.44
N ALA A 10 16.98 -10.40 13.32
CA ALA A 10 16.85 -11.34 14.43
C ALA A 10 15.88 -10.85 15.51
N LEU A 11 15.79 -9.53 15.75
CA LEU A 11 14.88 -8.93 16.74
C LEU A 11 13.41 -9.07 16.37
N LEU A 12 13.05 -9.13 15.08
CA LEU A 12 11.68 -9.39 14.64
C LEU A 12 11.22 -10.83 14.94
N VAL A 13 12.14 -11.80 14.96
CA VAL A 13 11.84 -13.23 15.13
C VAL A 13 11.54 -13.59 16.59
N HIS A 14 12.06 -12.81 17.54
CA HIS A 14 11.88 -13.12 18.98
C HIS A 14 10.57 -12.58 19.58
N ASN A 15 9.89 -11.65 18.91
CA ASN A 15 8.63 -11.12 19.41
C ASN A 15 7.44 -11.87 18.81
N ARG A 16 7.01 -12.94 19.51
CA ARG A 16 5.86 -13.80 19.11
C ARG A 16 4.59 -12.98 18.84
N LEU A 17 4.44 -11.82 19.50
CA LEU A 17 3.31 -10.90 19.30
C LEU A 17 3.43 -10.13 17.98
N SER A 18 4.64 -9.66 17.62
CA SER A 18 4.91 -9.02 16.33
C SER A 18 4.78 -10.00 15.17
N VAL A 19 5.23 -11.25 15.34
CA VAL A 19 5.04 -12.32 14.35
C VAL A 19 3.56 -12.70 14.21
N ALA A 20 2.81 -12.76 15.32
CA ALA A 20 1.37 -13.04 15.29
C ALA A 20 0.55 -11.91 14.64
N VAL A 21 0.92 -10.65 14.85
CA VAL A 21 0.30 -9.50 14.16
C VAL A 21 0.71 -9.45 12.69
N LEU A 22 1.97 -9.79 12.38
CA LEU A 22 2.54 -9.83 11.03
C LEU A 22 1.96 -10.94 10.16
N ALA A 23 1.69 -12.11 10.73
CA ALA A 23 0.97 -13.17 10.04
C ALA A 23 -0.55 -12.95 10.10
N GLY A 24 -1.06 -12.38 11.19
CA GLY A 24 -2.49 -12.24 11.45
C GLY A 24 -3.21 -11.35 10.44
N SER A 25 -2.61 -10.22 10.05
CA SER A 25 -3.23 -9.31 9.08
C SER A 25 -3.32 -9.91 7.66
N PRO A 26 -2.26 -10.51 7.07
CA PRO A 26 -2.36 -11.26 5.83
C PRO A 26 -3.31 -12.46 5.89
N VAL A 27 -3.30 -13.23 6.98
CA VAL A 27 -4.20 -14.38 7.17
C VAL A 27 -5.66 -13.93 7.21
N MET A 28 -5.97 -12.84 7.91
CA MET A 28 -7.32 -12.29 7.98
C MET A 28 -7.81 -11.79 6.62
N ILE A 29 -6.95 -11.11 5.85
CA ILE A 29 -7.28 -10.69 4.49
C ILE A 29 -7.55 -11.91 3.61
N VAL A 30 -6.66 -12.90 3.62
CA VAL A 30 -6.86 -14.17 2.89
C VAL A 30 -8.18 -14.85 3.29
N ALA A 31 -8.49 -14.94 4.58
CA ALA A 31 -9.73 -15.54 5.07
C ALA A 31 -10.96 -14.76 4.59
N MET A 32 -10.90 -13.42 4.63
CA MET A 32 -11.95 -12.56 4.07
C MET A 32 -12.18 -12.86 2.59
N PHE A 33 -11.12 -12.98 1.78
CA PHE A 33 -11.23 -13.30 0.37
C PHE A 33 -11.83 -14.69 0.10
N ALA A 34 -11.45 -15.69 0.91
CA ALA A 34 -11.97 -17.04 0.81
C ALA A 34 -13.49 -17.09 1.07
N VAL A 35 -13.95 -16.33 2.06
CA VAL A 35 -15.36 -16.24 2.48
C VAL A 35 -16.20 -15.36 1.56
N LEU A 36 -15.67 -14.23 1.10
CA LEU A 36 -16.44 -13.19 0.41
C LEU A 36 -16.56 -13.42 -1.11
N PHE A 37 -15.52 -13.94 -1.75
CA PHE A 37 -15.49 -14.12 -3.20
C PHE A 37 -15.67 -15.59 -3.59
N ARG A 38 -16.32 -15.86 -4.72
CA ARG A 38 -16.44 -17.21 -5.30
C ARG A 38 -15.23 -17.52 -6.19
N ALA A 39 -14.98 -18.82 -6.39
CA ALA A 39 -13.96 -19.29 -7.35
C ALA A 39 -14.41 -19.00 -8.78
N GLY A 40 -13.46 -18.89 -9.71
CA GLY A 40 -13.77 -18.75 -11.13
C GLY A 40 -14.33 -17.40 -11.56
N ALA A 41 -14.23 -16.34 -10.75
CA ALA A 41 -14.70 -15.00 -11.12
C ALA A 41 -14.09 -14.46 -12.43
N PHE A 42 -12.88 -14.94 -12.78
CA PHE A 42 -12.14 -14.59 -13.98
C PHE A 42 -12.33 -15.57 -15.16
N ASP A 43 -13.28 -16.52 -15.08
CA ASP A 43 -13.60 -17.39 -16.20
C ASP A 43 -14.08 -16.56 -17.40
N ARG A 44 -13.51 -16.79 -18.58
CA ARG A 44 -13.88 -16.06 -19.80
C ARG A 44 -15.26 -16.43 -20.32
N ALA A 45 -15.75 -17.64 -20.04
CA ALA A 45 -17.07 -18.07 -20.50
C ALA A 45 -18.19 -17.34 -19.76
N ALA A 46 -18.01 -17.09 -18.45
CA ALA A 46 -18.98 -16.40 -17.62
C ALA A 46 -18.27 -15.58 -16.53
N PRO A 47 -17.55 -14.49 -16.88
CA PRO A 47 -16.87 -13.70 -15.88
C PRO A 47 -17.87 -13.00 -14.97
N ASP A 48 -17.43 -12.70 -13.74
CA ASP A 48 -18.14 -11.82 -12.82
C ASP A 48 -17.40 -10.47 -12.75
N PRO A 49 -17.83 -9.46 -13.53
CA PRO A 49 -17.16 -8.17 -13.59
C PRO A 49 -17.11 -7.46 -12.23
N GLY A 50 -18.16 -7.60 -11.42
CA GLY A 50 -18.23 -7.01 -10.09
C GLY A 50 -17.22 -7.65 -9.14
N SER A 51 -17.18 -8.98 -9.09
CA SER A 51 -16.20 -9.69 -8.25
C SER A 51 -14.77 -9.46 -8.71
N THR A 52 -14.50 -9.47 -10.02
CA THR A 52 -13.13 -9.24 -10.54
C THR A 52 -12.61 -7.84 -10.23
N ALA A 53 -13.46 -6.81 -10.32
CA ALA A 53 -13.12 -5.45 -9.86
C ALA A 53 -12.82 -5.43 -8.35
N MET A 54 -13.70 -5.99 -7.54
CA MET A 54 -13.54 -5.98 -6.08
C MET A 54 -12.32 -6.78 -5.62
N ILE A 55 -11.97 -7.88 -6.29
CA ILE A 55 -10.75 -8.64 -5.99
C ILE A 55 -9.51 -7.77 -6.24
N MET A 56 -9.44 -7.05 -7.37
CA MET A 56 -8.33 -6.13 -7.65
C MET A 56 -8.25 -5.00 -6.62
N PHE A 57 -9.40 -4.44 -6.25
CA PHE A 57 -9.48 -3.40 -5.22
C PHE A 57 -8.94 -3.89 -3.87
N TRP A 58 -9.36 -5.07 -3.42
CA TRP A 58 -8.91 -5.60 -2.13
C TRP A 58 -7.45 -6.04 -2.13
N ILE A 59 -6.88 -6.40 -3.29
CA ILE A 59 -5.42 -6.60 -3.42
C ILE A 59 -4.70 -5.25 -3.27
N ALA A 60 -5.16 -4.20 -3.96
CA ALA A 60 -4.60 -2.85 -3.81
C ALA A 60 -4.70 -2.37 -2.36
N PHE A 61 -5.87 -2.51 -1.75
CA PHE A 61 -6.10 -2.11 -0.38
C PHE A 61 -5.32 -2.97 0.62
N GLY A 62 -5.17 -4.27 0.37
CA GLY A 62 -4.35 -5.16 1.21
C GLY A 62 -2.88 -4.72 1.25
N ALA A 63 -2.30 -4.47 0.07
CA ALA A 63 -0.95 -3.91 -0.06
C ALA A 63 -0.83 -2.56 0.66
N PHE A 64 -1.78 -1.65 0.42
CA PHE A 64 -1.86 -0.38 1.12
C PHE A 64 -1.92 -0.55 2.65
N PHE A 65 -2.76 -1.46 3.14
CA PHE A 65 -2.98 -1.71 4.55
C PHE A 65 -1.74 -2.29 5.23
N PHE A 66 -1.03 -3.21 4.57
CA PHE A 66 0.27 -3.70 5.02
C PHE A 66 1.24 -2.53 5.17
N GLY A 67 1.52 -1.80 4.08
CA GLY A 67 2.46 -0.68 4.09
C GLY A 67 2.15 0.34 5.18
N LEU A 68 0.90 0.79 5.26
CA LEU A 68 0.46 1.79 6.23
C LEU A 68 0.65 1.31 7.68
N THR A 69 0.21 0.08 7.99
CA THR A 69 0.30 -0.49 9.34
C THR A 69 1.76 -0.61 9.79
N TYR A 70 2.66 -1.05 8.90
CA TYR A 70 4.09 -1.12 9.21
C TYR A 70 4.73 0.26 9.37
N GLY A 71 4.25 1.29 8.66
CA GLY A 71 4.82 2.64 8.76
C GLY A 71 4.38 3.45 9.98
N LEU A 72 3.11 3.31 10.40
CA LEU A 72 2.47 4.22 11.35
C LEU A 72 3.16 4.34 12.72
N LEU A 73 3.73 3.25 13.24
CA LEU A 73 4.33 3.22 14.58
C LEU A 73 5.86 3.27 14.59
N GLN A 74 6.52 3.41 13.44
CA GLN A 74 7.98 3.29 13.39
C GLN A 74 8.73 4.50 13.91
N ILE A 75 8.31 5.71 13.54
CA ILE A 75 9.07 6.93 13.84
C ILE A 75 8.66 7.50 15.19
N CYS A 76 7.36 7.54 15.50
CA CYS A 76 6.86 8.13 16.74
C CYS A 76 7.36 7.41 18.00
N THR A 77 7.58 6.09 17.93
CA THR A 77 8.08 5.28 19.05
C THR A 77 9.58 5.48 19.29
N GLU A 78 10.33 5.76 18.23
CA GLU A 78 11.78 5.95 18.27
C GLU A 78 12.20 7.42 18.37
N LEU A 79 11.25 8.36 18.27
CA LEU A 79 11.52 9.79 18.19
C LEU A 79 12.46 10.32 19.30
N PRO A 80 12.37 9.88 20.58
CA PRO A 80 13.33 10.29 21.61
C PRO A 80 14.75 9.80 21.34
N VAL A 81 14.91 8.58 20.82
CA VAL A 81 16.22 8.00 20.45
C VAL A 81 16.79 8.76 19.25
N LEU A 82 15.97 8.95 18.21
CA LEU A 82 16.34 9.68 17.00
C LEU A 82 16.87 11.08 17.30
N ARG A 83 16.25 11.81 18.24
CA ARG A 83 16.71 13.15 18.65
C ARG A 83 18.09 13.12 19.30
N ARG A 84 18.38 12.11 20.13
CA ARG A 84 19.69 11.96 20.77
C ARG A 84 20.77 11.61 19.76
N GLU A 85 20.49 10.69 18.84
CA GLU A 85 21.44 10.33 17.78
C GLU A 85 21.66 11.45 16.77
N TRP A 86 20.64 12.26 16.50
CA TRP A 86 20.76 13.44 15.65
C TRP A 86 21.74 14.47 16.24
N LEU A 87 21.72 14.68 17.55
CA LEU A 87 22.70 15.50 18.26
C LEU A 87 24.12 14.94 18.19
N ALA A 88 24.26 13.61 18.08
CA ALA A 88 25.53 12.92 17.88
C ALA A 88 25.99 12.88 16.41
N GLY A 89 25.25 13.50 15.47
CA GLY A 89 25.63 13.62 14.06
C GLY A 89 24.90 12.69 13.09
N LEU A 90 23.85 11.99 13.52
CA LEU A 90 23.04 11.15 12.63
C LEU A 90 22.39 11.97 11.51
N ARG A 91 22.44 11.43 10.27
CA ARG A 91 21.78 12.03 9.10
C ARG A 91 20.36 11.49 8.95
N ILE A 92 19.36 12.37 8.94
CA ILE A 92 17.94 12.00 8.82
C ILE A 92 17.63 11.32 7.47
N GLY A 93 18.28 11.71 6.38
CA GLY A 93 18.05 11.12 5.05
C GLY A 93 18.29 9.60 5.02
N PRO A 94 19.51 9.14 5.35
CA PRO A 94 19.81 7.71 5.51
C PRO A 94 18.91 6.98 6.51
N TYR A 95 18.47 7.64 7.59
CA TYR A 95 17.53 7.06 8.56
C TYR A 95 16.15 6.78 7.92
N VAL A 96 15.54 7.75 7.24
CA VAL A 96 14.23 7.52 6.61
C VAL A 96 14.37 6.48 5.48
N ALA A 97 15.44 6.56 4.69
CA ALA A 97 15.74 5.58 3.65
C ALA A 97 15.89 4.15 4.22
N SER A 98 16.56 3.99 5.37
CA SER A 98 16.73 2.67 5.99
C SER A 98 15.40 2.05 6.42
N LYS A 99 14.44 2.86 6.92
CA LYS A 99 13.08 2.39 7.23
C LYS A 99 12.38 1.80 6.01
N LEU A 100 12.46 2.48 4.86
CA LEU A 100 11.89 1.97 3.62
C LEU A 100 12.60 0.69 3.14
N THR A 101 13.94 0.70 3.07
CA THR A 101 14.69 -0.43 2.51
C THR A 101 14.64 -1.70 3.36
N THR A 102 14.51 -1.57 4.68
CA THR A 102 14.42 -2.72 5.59
C THR A 102 13.04 -3.37 5.59
N MET A 103 11.98 -2.57 5.40
CA MET A 103 10.60 -3.07 5.42
C MET A 103 10.10 -3.54 4.06
N LEU A 104 10.63 -2.97 2.96
CA LEU A 104 10.17 -3.30 1.62
C LEU A 104 10.27 -4.81 1.30
N PRO A 105 11.33 -5.56 1.67
CA PRO A 105 11.36 -7.01 1.47
C PRO A 105 10.29 -7.76 2.25
N VAL A 106 9.97 -7.31 3.48
CA VAL A 106 8.92 -7.92 4.31
C VAL A 106 7.55 -7.72 3.67
N LEU A 107 7.27 -6.50 3.20
CA LEU A 107 6.05 -6.17 2.47
C LEU A 107 5.95 -6.95 1.16
N ALA A 108 7.05 -7.07 0.42
CA ALA A 108 7.08 -7.86 -0.81
C ALA A 108 6.78 -9.34 -0.56
N VAL A 109 7.28 -9.93 0.52
CA VAL A 109 6.90 -11.30 0.91
C VAL A 109 5.41 -11.39 1.24
N ALA A 110 4.86 -10.43 1.99
CA ALA A 110 3.43 -10.41 2.31
C ALA A 110 2.55 -10.29 1.05
N ASP A 111 2.92 -9.42 0.11
CA ASP A 111 2.21 -9.23 -1.16
C ASP A 111 2.31 -10.49 -2.05
N ALA A 112 3.49 -11.12 -2.12
CA ALA A 112 3.66 -12.39 -2.84
C ALA A 112 2.78 -13.49 -2.23
N LEU A 113 2.77 -13.62 -0.90
CA LEU A 113 1.95 -14.61 -0.20
C LEU A 113 0.45 -14.37 -0.48
N LEU A 114 -0.01 -13.12 -0.44
CA LEU A 114 -1.39 -12.77 -0.78
C LEU A 114 -1.73 -13.26 -2.20
N LEU A 115 -0.90 -12.94 -3.20
CA LEU A 115 -1.14 -13.33 -4.59
C LEU A 115 -1.11 -14.87 -4.77
N VAL A 116 -0.14 -15.55 -4.16
CA VAL A 116 -0.03 -17.02 -4.21
C VAL A 116 -1.26 -17.68 -3.61
N VAL A 117 -1.72 -17.22 -2.45
CA VAL A 117 -2.90 -17.79 -1.80
C VAL A 117 -4.17 -17.52 -2.58
N LEU A 118 -4.36 -16.30 -3.11
CA LEU A 118 -5.51 -16.00 -3.96
C LEU A 118 -5.53 -16.86 -5.23
N ARG A 119 -4.36 -17.14 -5.81
CA ARG A 119 -4.25 -18.08 -6.92
C ARG A 119 -4.56 -19.52 -6.50
N ALA A 120 -4.06 -19.97 -5.35
CA ALA A 120 -4.34 -21.31 -4.82
C ALA A 120 -5.84 -21.52 -4.52
N LEU A 121 -6.55 -20.46 -4.12
CA LEU A 121 -7.99 -20.46 -3.88
C LEU A 121 -8.83 -20.17 -5.13
N ASP A 122 -8.22 -20.16 -6.32
CA ASP A 122 -8.90 -19.89 -7.59
C ASP A 122 -9.66 -18.55 -7.62
N ARG A 123 -9.13 -17.55 -6.91
CA ARG A 123 -9.59 -16.15 -6.91
C ARG A 123 -8.84 -15.29 -7.92
N LEU A 124 -7.79 -15.82 -8.54
CA LEU A 124 -7.03 -15.17 -9.62
C LEU A 124 -6.95 -16.10 -10.84
N PRO A 125 -6.92 -15.55 -12.06
CA PRO A 125 -6.91 -16.36 -13.27
C PRO A 125 -5.62 -17.19 -13.41
N SER A 126 -5.70 -18.31 -14.12
CA SER A 126 -4.54 -19.07 -14.60
C SER A 126 -3.81 -18.29 -15.71
N ALA A 127 -3.07 -17.25 -15.33
CA ALA A 127 -2.30 -16.39 -16.22
C ALA A 127 -0.80 -16.71 -16.20
N GLY A 128 -0.08 -16.22 -17.21
CA GLY A 128 1.37 -16.38 -17.31
C GLY A 128 2.17 -15.50 -16.35
N TRP A 129 3.49 -15.72 -16.29
CA TRP A 129 4.41 -14.98 -15.43
C TRP A 129 4.40 -13.46 -15.64
N GLY A 130 4.11 -12.98 -16.86
CA GLY A 130 3.99 -11.54 -17.13
C GLY A 130 2.87 -10.88 -16.34
N THR A 131 1.70 -11.52 -16.26
CA THR A 131 0.55 -11.03 -15.49
C THR A 131 0.86 -11.04 -13.99
N TYR A 132 1.37 -12.17 -13.47
CA TYR A 132 1.72 -12.27 -12.04
C TYR A 132 2.86 -11.33 -11.65
N GLY A 133 3.85 -11.13 -12.52
CA GLY A 133 4.90 -10.14 -12.33
C GLY A 133 4.33 -8.72 -12.28
N SER A 134 3.39 -8.39 -13.17
CA SER A 134 2.71 -7.10 -13.16
C SER A 134 1.91 -6.88 -11.87
N LEU A 135 1.15 -7.89 -11.43
CA LEU A 135 0.37 -7.81 -10.18
C LEU A 135 1.29 -7.64 -8.98
N PHE A 136 2.38 -8.40 -8.92
CA PHE A 136 3.35 -8.33 -7.85
C PHE A 136 4.01 -6.95 -7.77
N VAL A 137 4.50 -6.40 -8.89
CA VAL A 137 5.10 -5.07 -8.93
C VAL A 137 4.09 -3.99 -8.52
N SER A 138 2.86 -4.06 -9.02
CA SER A 138 1.79 -3.13 -8.63
C SER A 138 1.52 -3.16 -7.12
N SER A 139 1.41 -4.35 -6.52
CA SER A 139 1.19 -4.50 -5.07
C SER A 139 2.38 -3.99 -4.26
N VAL A 140 3.61 -4.35 -4.61
CA VAL A 140 4.82 -3.90 -3.89
C VAL A 140 4.96 -2.38 -3.92
N LEU A 141 4.67 -1.75 -5.06
CA LEU A 141 4.70 -0.28 -5.16
C LEU A 141 3.56 0.39 -4.38
N ALA A 142 2.39 -0.24 -4.32
CA ALA A 142 1.28 0.22 -3.47
C ALA A 142 1.66 0.15 -1.99
N SER A 143 2.22 -0.98 -1.55
CA SER A 143 2.77 -1.18 -0.21
C SER A 143 3.87 -0.18 0.12
N ALA A 144 4.79 0.09 -0.80
CA ALA A 144 5.87 1.06 -0.62
C ALA A 144 5.34 2.50 -0.46
N ALA A 145 4.38 2.91 -1.30
CA ALA A 145 3.76 4.23 -1.20
C ALA A 145 2.97 4.39 0.12
N ALA A 146 2.26 3.34 0.54
CA ALA A 146 1.53 3.34 1.80
C ALA A 146 2.46 3.31 3.03
N LEU A 147 3.58 2.59 2.95
CA LEU A 147 4.63 2.63 3.97
C LEU A 147 5.20 4.03 4.11
N ALA A 148 5.53 4.70 3.01
CA ALA A 148 6.01 6.07 3.03
C ALA A 148 4.96 7.05 3.62
N LEU A 149 3.68 6.86 3.31
CA LEU A 149 2.58 7.60 3.94
C LEU A 149 2.49 7.33 5.45
N GLY A 150 2.64 6.07 5.86
CA GLY A 150 2.67 5.66 7.27
C GLY A 150 3.85 6.27 8.02
N LEU A 151 5.03 6.31 7.42
CA LEU A 151 6.22 6.98 7.97
C LEU A 151 5.96 8.49 8.12
N LEU A 152 5.36 9.13 7.12
CA LEU A 152 4.98 10.54 7.20
C LEU A 152 4.02 10.81 8.35
N ALA A 153 2.97 10.00 8.48
CA ALA A 153 2.01 10.07 9.57
C ALA A 153 2.69 9.86 10.94
N SER A 154 3.54 8.85 11.04
CA SER A 154 4.33 8.55 12.23
C SER A 154 5.25 9.71 12.63
N ALA A 155 5.90 10.35 11.65
CA ALA A 155 6.74 11.52 11.88
C ALA A 155 5.95 12.77 12.27
N ALA A 156 4.71 12.90 11.82
CA ALA A 156 3.85 14.05 12.11
C ALA A 156 3.37 14.07 13.56
N VAL A 157 3.16 12.91 14.19
CA VAL A 157 2.74 12.80 15.59
C VAL A 157 3.91 12.64 16.55
N SER A 158 3.68 12.81 17.84
CA SER A 158 4.72 12.63 18.87
C SER A 158 4.44 11.46 19.81
N GLU A 159 3.23 10.90 19.75
CA GLU A 159 2.75 9.87 20.66
C GLU A 159 2.14 8.70 19.85
N PRO A 160 2.44 7.43 20.19
CA PRO A 160 1.97 6.26 19.44
C PRO A 160 0.44 6.10 19.35
N GLY A 161 -0.31 6.47 20.39
CA GLY A 161 -1.78 6.51 20.37
C GLY A 161 -2.31 7.43 19.28
N GLN A 162 -1.72 8.61 19.07
CA GLN A 162 -2.09 9.51 17.96
C GLN A 162 -1.87 8.87 16.58
N ALA A 163 -0.76 8.16 16.39
CA ALA A 163 -0.51 7.44 15.13
C ALA A 163 -1.58 6.38 14.87
N THR A 164 -2.03 5.69 15.92
CA THR A 164 -3.07 4.66 15.81
C THR A 164 -4.40 5.26 15.34
N LEU A 165 -4.76 6.47 15.79
CA LEU A 165 -5.95 7.19 15.34
C LEU A 165 -5.86 7.62 13.86
N MET A 166 -4.66 7.76 13.30
CA MET A 166 -4.49 8.09 11.88
C MET A 166 -4.82 6.92 10.95
N LEU A 167 -4.76 5.67 11.42
CA LEU A 167 -5.04 4.49 10.60
C LEU A 167 -6.41 4.58 9.90
N PRO A 168 -7.55 4.69 10.61
CA PRO A 168 -8.85 4.83 9.95
C PRO A 168 -8.93 6.12 9.13
N LEU A 169 -8.41 7.24 9.63
CA LEU A 169 -8.46 8.53 8.93
C LEU A 169 -7.79 8.48 7.55
N LEU A 170 -6.72 7.71 7.41
CA LEU A 170 -6.02 7.51 6.15
C LEU A 170 -6.65 6.41 5.29
N CYS A 171 -7.16 5.33 5.89
CA CYS A 171 -7.79 4.23 5.16
C CYS A 171 -9.11 4.63 4.49
N PHE A 172 -10.00 5.31 5.21
CA PHE A 172 -11.35 5.64 4.73
C PHE A 172 -11.35 6.39 3.37
N PRO A 173 -10.62 7.51 3.19
CA PRO A 173 -10.60 8.19 1.90
C PRO A 173 -9.96 7.32 0.79
N GLN A 174 -8.98 6.49 1.11
CA GLN A 174 -8.32 5.60 0.15
C GLN A 174 -9.26 4.50 -0.36
N VAL A 175 -10.20 4.05 0.48
CA VAL A 175 -11.26 3.10 0.10
C VAL A 175 -12.30 3.81 -0.77
N LEU A 176 -12.84 4.95 -0.28
CA LEU A 176 -13.96 5.65 -0.88
C LEU A 176 -13.63 6.26 -2.25
N PHE A 177 -12.42 6.81 -2.41
CA PHE A 177 -11.98 7.50 -3.62
C PHE A 177 -10.99 6.66 -4.45
N SER A 178 -10.96 5.34 -4.25
CA SER A 178 -10.15 4.39 -5.06
C SER A 178 -10.64 4.23 -6.50
N GLY A 179 -11.90 4.55 -6.77
CA GLY A 179 -12.56 4.21 -8.03
C GLY A 179 -13.29 2.87 -8.04
N ALA A 180 -13.10 2.02 -7.03
CA ALA A 180 -13.69 0.67 -7.03
C ALA A 180 -15.19 0.65 -6.68
N PHE A 181 -15.61 1.45 -5.69
CA PHE A 181 -17.03 1.55 -5.29
C PHE A 181 -17.84 2.44 -6.23
N VAL A 182 -17.23 3.58 -6.59
CA VAL A 182 -17.77 4.52 -7.56
C VAL A 182 -16.66 4.72 -8.59
N PRO A 183 -16.86 4.34 -9.86
CA PRO A 183 -15.88 4.61 -10.89
C PRO A 183 -15.53 6.10 -10.93
N VAL A 184 -14.25 6.44 -11.04
CA VAL A 184 -13.79 7.84 -11.01
C VAL A 184 -14.53 8.72 -12.03
N PRO A 185 -14.78 8.28 -13.29
CA PRO A 185 -15.53 9.09 -14.26
C PRO A 185 -16.97 9.39 -13.85
N ARG A 186 -17.51 8.67 -12.86
CA ARG A 186 -18.88 8.82 -12.32
C ARG A 186 -18.92 9.64 -11.03
N MET A 187 -17.77 10.00 -10.47
CA MET A 187 -17.70 10.88 -9.31
C MET A 187 -18.05 12.32 -9.67
N THR A 188 -18.45 13.11 -8.68
CA THR A 188 -18.49 14.57 -8.83
C THR A 188 -17.09 15.11 -9.11
N GLY A 189 -16.98 16.32 -9.70
CA GLY A 189 -15.67 16.93 -9.98
C GLY A 189 -14.75 17.01 -8.76
N ALA A 190 -15.32 17.28 -7.57
CA ALA A 190 -14.57 17.27 -6.31
C ALA A 190 -14.08 15.87 -5.92
N GLY A 191 -14.93 14.85 -6.04
CA GLY A 191 -14.54 13.47 -5.75
C GLY A 191 -13.44 12.97 -6.70
N ALA A 192 -13.58 13.28 -7.99
CA ALA A 192 -12.56 12.99 -8.99
C ALA A 192 -11.24 13.70 -8.64
N ALA A 193 -11.26 14.96 -8.24
CA ALA A 193 -10.06 15.69 -7.81
C ALA A 193 -9.37 15.05 -6.59
N ILE A 194 -10.13 14.66 -5.57
CA ILE A 194 -9.60 13.98 -4.37
C ILE A 194 -8.96 12.64 -4.73
N SER A 195 -9.57 11.88 -5.65
CA SER A 195 -9.07 10.57 -6.06
C SER A 195 -7.66 10.60 -6.66
N TRP A 196 -7.21 11.74 -7.22
CA TRP A 196 -5.83 11.89 -7.73
C TRP A 196 -4.79 11.76 -6.62
N ALA A 197 -5.12 12.14 -5.38
CA ALA A 197 -4.25 12.03 -4.22
C ALA A 197 -4.30 10.65 -3.54
N MET A 198 -5.17 9.74 -4.01
CA MET A 198 -5.32 8.41 -3.42
C MET A 198 -4.37 7.42 -4.10
N THR A 199 -3.36 6.95 -3.38
CA THR A 199 -2.43 5.92 -3.89
C THR A 199 -3.17 4.64 -4.24
N ASN A 200 -4.22 4.31 -3.47
CA ASN A 200 -5.01 3.10 -3.69
C ASN A 200 -5.77 3.12 -5.02
N ARG A 201 -6.11 4.30 -5.55
CA ARG A 201 -6.68 4.45 -6.89
C ARG A 201 -5.72 3.96 -7.97
N TRP A 202 -4.49 4.47 -7.94
CA TRP A 202 -3.46 4.14 -8.93
C TRP A 202 -3.03 2.67 -8.86
N ALA A 203 -3.02 2.11 -7.64
CA ALA A 203 -2.80 0.68 -7.44
C ALA A 203 -3.94 -0.17 -8.04
N PHE A 204 -5.20 0.21 -7.80
CA PHE A 204 -6.37 -0.47 -8.34
C PHE A 204 -6.39 -0.45 -9.88
N GLU A 205 -6.18 0.71 -10.49
CA GLU A 205 -6.08 0.85 -11.96
C GLU A 205 -4.92 -0.01 -12.51
N ALA A 206 -3.73 0.04 -11.89
CA ALA A 206 -2.57 -0.75 -12.34
C ALA A 206 -2.76 -2.26 -12.22
N LEU A 207 -3.41 -2.74 -11.15
CA LEU A 207 -3.77 -4.15 -11.01
C LEU A 207 -4.81 -4.57 -12.05
N GLY A 208 -5.83 -3.73 -12.27
CA GLY A 208 -6.87 -3.97 -13.27
C GLY A 208 -6.33 -4.06 -14.69
N SER A 209 -5.46 -3.13 -15.08
CA SER A 209 -4.73 -3.18 -16.35
C SER A 209 -3.79 -4.37 -16.42
N GLY A 210 -3.08 -4.68 -15.33
CA GLY A 210 -2.12 -5.78 -15.27
C GLY A 210 -2.75 -7.17 -15.42
N VAL A 211 -3.93 -7.39 -14.85
CA VAL A 211 -4.71 -8.63 -15.02
C VAL A 211 -5.50 -8.65 -16.34
N GLY A 212 -5.69 -7.49 -16.97
CA GLY A 212 -6.42 -7.34 -18.23
C GLY A 212 -7.93 -7.27 -18.08
N LEU A 213 -8.44 -6.60 -17.04
CA LEU A 213 -9.88 -6.44 -16.81
C LEU A 213 -10.62 -5.87 -18.03
N GLU A 214 -10.04 -4.90 -18.73
CA GLU A 214 -10.63 -4.33 -19.94
C GLU A 214 -10.93 -5.40 -20.99
N SER A 215 -9.93 -6.25 -21.30
CA SER A 215 -10.09 -7.33 -22.27
C SER A 215 -11.09 -8.39 -21.81
N LEU A 216 -11.10 -8.71 -20.51
CA LEU A 216 -12.02 -9.68 -19.92
C LEU A 216 -13.46 -9.19 -19.97
N TRP A 217 -13.71 -7.92 -19.66
CA TRP A 217 -15.06 -7.36 -19.60
C TRP A 217 -15.61 -7.01 -20.98
N ARG A 218 -14.74 -6.64 -21.93
CA ARG A 218 -15.14 -6.38 -23.32
C ARG A 218 -15.43 -7.65 -24.11
N GLY A 219 -14.60 -8.69 -23.94
CA GLY A 219 -14.65 -9.91 -24.76
C GLY A 219 -15.15 -11.16 -24.06
N GLY A 220 -15.40 -11.12 -22.75
CA GLY A 220 -15.93 -12.26 -21.99
C GLY A 220 -17.43 -12.47 -22.17
N GLY A 221 -17.92 -13.66 -21.84
CA GLY A 221 -19.32 -14.05 -22.07
C GLY A 221 -20.35 -13.43 -21.13
N SER A 222 -19.98 -12.48 -20.26
CA SER A 222 -20.88 -11.86 -19.30
C SER A 222 -21.53 -10.61 -19.87
N PRO A 223 -22.88 -10.50 -19.89
CA PRO A 223 -23.58 -9.32 -20.39
C PRO A 223 -23.34 -8.08 -19.53
N LEU A 224 -22.87 -8.25 -18.29
CA LEU A 224 -22.58 -7.17 -17.35
C LEU A 224 -21.19 -6.53 -17.57
N GLY A 225 -20.33 -7.16 -18.38
CA GLY A 225 -18.96 -6.70 -18.63
C GLY A 225 -18.91 -5.34 -19.33
N PRO A 226 -19.48 -5.20 -20.54
CA PRO A 226 -19.41 -3.95 -21.30
C PRO A 226 -20.03 -2.74 -20.57
N PRO A 227 -21.24 -2.83 -19.96
CA PRO A 227 -21.79 -1.71 -19.21
C PRO A 227 -20.94 -1.28 -18.01
N LEU A 228 -20.31 -2.24 -17.31
CA LEU A 228 -19.41 -1.92 -16.21
C LEU A 228 -18.14 -1.25 -16.74
N LEU A 229 -17.56 -1.77 -17.82
CA LEU A 229 -16.37 -1.19 -18.44
C LEU A 229 -16.61 0.26 -18.87
N ASP A 230 -17.75 0.55 -19.49
CA ASP A 230 -18.15 1.92 -19.88
C ASP A 230 -18.21 2.87 -18.68
N SER A 231 -18.63 2.39 -17.51
CA SER A 231 -18.65 3.20 -16.29
C SER A 231 -17.25 3.60 -15.80
N TYR A 232 -16.24 2.77 -16.09
CA TYR A 232 -14.83 3.02 -15.77
C TYR A 232 -14.10 3.85 -16.83
N GLY A 233 -14.67 4.02 -18.01
CA GLY A 233 -14.04 4.73 -19.12
C GLY A 233 -12.64 4.18 -19.41
N ASP A 234 -11.63 5.05 -19.37
CA ASP A 234 -10.23 4.69 -19.68
C ASP A 234 -9.40 4.30 -18.44
N SER A 235 -10.03 4.08 -17.28
CA SER A 235 -9.31 3.73 -16.03
C SER A 235 -8.42 2.49 -16.16
N PHE A 236 -8.79 1.52 -17.01
CA PHE A 236 -8.00 0.30 -17.24
C PHE A 236 -7.30 0.26 -18.62
N GLY A 237 -7.51 1.26 -19.48
CA GLY A 237 -6.95 1.28 -20.84
C GLY A 237 -5.48 1.69 -20.93
N HIS A 238 -4.89 2.08 -19.81
CA HIS A 238 -3.48 2.43 -19.72
C HIS A 238 -2.63 1.24 -19.27
N PRO A 239 -1.33 1.19 -19.64
CA PRO A 239 -0.43 0.16 -19.14
C PRO A 239 -0.23 0.29 -17.62
N ALA A 240 -0.08 -0.84 -16.93
CA ALA A 240 0.15 -0.90 -15.49
C ALA A 240 1.37 -0.06 -15.03
N SER A 241 2.36 0.11 -15.91
CA SER A 241 3.55 0.95 -15.67
C SER A 241 3.24 2.41 -15.37
N ARG A 242 2.11 2.96 -15.88
CA ARG A 242 1.66 4.31 -15.51
C ARG A 242 1.40 4.40 -14.01
N GLY A 243 0.68 3.43 -13.46
CA GLY A 243 0.44 3.36 -12.02
C GLY A 243 1.73 3.15 -11.23
N TRP A 244 2.67 2.35 -11.75
CA TRP A 244 3.98 2.13 -11.11
C TRP A 244 4.77 3.44 -10.95
N VAL A 245 4.83 4.26 -12.00
CA VAL A 245 5.50 5.56 -11.96
C VAL A 245 4.83 6.48 -10.94
N ILE A 246 3.50 6.53 -10.93
CA ILE A 246 2.74 7.39 -10.01
C ILE A 246 2.92 6.95 -8.55
N LEU A 247 2.82 5.65 -8.26
CA LEU A 247 3.03 5.10 -6.92
C LEU A 247 4.46 5.35 -6.42
N THR A 248 5.46 5.20 -7.30
CA THR A 248 6.85 5.53 -6.99
C THR A 248 7.00 7.02 -6.67
N ALA A 249 6.36 7.90 -7.46
CA ALA A 249 6.37 9.34 -7.20
C ALA A 249 5.74 9.68 -5.85
N PHE A 250 4.60 9.06 -5.48
CA PHE A 250 4.00 9.21 -4.16
C PHE A 250 4.94 8.78 -3.04
N ALA A 251 5.57 7.62 -3.17
CA ALA A 251 6.54 7.14 -2.19
C ALA A 251 7.68 8.16 -1.99
N LEU A 252 8.27 8.66 -3.07
CA LEU A 252 9.35 9.65 -3.01
C LEU A 252 8.89 10.98 -2.38
N VAL A 253 7.70 11.47 -2.74
CA VAL A 253 7.12 12.69 -2.16
C VAL A 253 6.89 12.52 -0.67
N PHE A 254 6.25 11.44 -0.23
CA PHE A 254 6.02 11.20 1.20
C PHE A 254 7.33 11.04 1.97
N MET A 255 8.34 10.39 1.40
CA MET A 255 9.68 10.29 2.00
C MET A 255 10.36 11.66 2.14
N ALA A 256 10.28 12.50 1.12
CA ALA A 256 10.82 13.86 1.15
C ALA A 256 10.13 14.72 2.21
N VAL A 257 8.79 14.65 2.30
CA VAL A 257 8.03 15.38 3.31
C VAL A 257 8.36 14.85 4.71
N THR A 258 8.45 13.53 4.89
CA THR A 258 8.86 12.90 6.16
C THR A 258 10.23 13.42 6.61
N TRP A 259 11.19 13.49 5.69
CA TRP A 259 12.51 14.05 5.96
C TRP A 259 12.43 15.52 6.44
N VAL A 260 11.66 16.37 5.74
CA VAL A 260 11.47 17.78 6.14
C VAL A 260 10.83 17.89 7.53
N VAL A 261 9.78 17.10 7.80
CA VAL A 261 9.08 17.09 9.09
C VAL A 261 10.04 16.69 10.22
N LEU A 262 10.85 15.66 10.02
CA LEU A 262 11.82 15.19 11.02
C LEU A 262 12.93 16.20 11.28
N VAL A 263 13.49 16.82 10.24
CA VAL A 263 14.52 17.86 10.38
C VAL A 263 13.97 19.03 11.20
N ARG A 264 12.74 19.48 10.93
CA ARG A 264 12.08 20.54 11.71
C ARG A 264 11.90 20.13 13.17
N LYS A 265 11.33 18.94 13.43
CA LYS A 265 11.11 18.43 14.79
C LYS A 265 12.39 18.26 15.60
N CYS A 266 13.50 17.86 14.98
CA CYS A 266 14.78 17.70 15.69
C CYS A 266 15.41 19.07 16.01
N ARG A 267 15.30 20.05 15.10
CA ARG A 267 15.74 21.44 15.34
C ARG A 267 14.96 22.09 16.49
N GLU A 268 13.64 21.99 16.49
CA GLU A 268 12.82 22.55 17.58
C GLU A 268 13.10 21.91 18.94
N GLY A 269 13.41 20.61 18.98
CA GLY A 269 13.79 19.92 20.20
C GLY A 269 15.12 20.41 20.79
N THR A 270 16.06 20.81 19.93
CA THR A 270 17.36 21.33 20.39
C THR A 270 17.31 22.76 20.89
N VAL A 271 16.46 23.61 20.32
CA VAL A 271 16.21 24.98 20.83
C VAL A 271 15.63 24.91 22.25
N ARG A 272 14.57 24.12 22.45
CA ARG A 272 13.94 23.94 23.78
C ARG A 272 14.90 23.39 24.84
N SER A 273 15.78 22.45 24.47
CA SER A 273 16.78 21.92 25.39
C SER A 273 17.87 22.94 25.78
N ARG A 274 18.06 24.00 24.99
CA ARG A 274 19.01 25.08 25.27
C ARG A 274 18.37 26.21 26.09
N GLU A 275 17.08 26.49 25.89
CA GLU A 275 16.33 27.52 26.64
C GLU A 275 15.91 27.07 28.04
N GLY A 276 15.80 25.75 28.28
CA GLY A 276 15.49 25.17 29.60
C GLY A 276 16.71 24.93 30.50
N ARG A 277 17.88 25.48 30.16
CA ARG A 277 19.09 25.53 30.98
C ARG A 277 19.39 26.97 31.33
#